data_AF-A0A812LJN6-F1
#
_entry.id   AF-A0A812LJN6-F1
#
_cell.length_a   1.000
_cell.length_b   1.000
_cell.length_c   1.000
_cell.angle_alpha   90.00
_cell.angle_beta   90.00
_cell.angle_gamma   90.00
#
_symmetry.space_group_name_H-M   'P 1'
#
loop_
_entity.id
_entity.type
_entity.pdbx_description
1 polymer ?
#
loop_
_entity_poly.entity_id
_entity_poly.type
_entity_poly.pdbx_seq_one_letter_code
_entity_poly.pdbx_strand_id
1 'polypeptide(L)'
;MKVTHSDWYLAGTYCPLGRDAVLGGIVYLREHVTPQDMVYLREGSAGGCGTGEWALLAPSSGDFIDKGLGLFELRGTLQACISGASVEHALRWCSTKELVWLEEQEEDEEGQPSLVLDDPGTTQPADYWLHPCDCAPDAWGPELPVDPQMYEHLPANSSNQFIPTPYVIVTGQLVCPSRQLLGGGNGVHFQSEEEVLEPADCEARCREQLTCLFFWHGSQHGAATCRLFTGCDNLVREFSLEGDLKAMPRSPSCTVADAAKCWATSLRRSFLSMAFKSHGGTSVEAAGSVGLNLPP
;
A
#
# COMPACT_ATOMS: atom_id res chain seq x y z
N MET A 1 28.46 -12.25 30.19
CA MET A 1 29.06 -13.58 30.45
C MET A 1 30.57 -13.44 30.42
N LYS A 2 31.30 -14.07 31.34
CA LYS A 2 32.76 -14.03 31.39
C LYS A 2 33.30 -15.44 31.26
N VAL A 3 34.20 -15.65 30.31
CA VAL A 3 34.85 -16.93 30.08
C VAL A 3 36.28 -16.86 30.62
N THR A 4 36.64 -17.81 31.47
CA THR A 4 37.99 -18.01 32.01
C THR A 4 38.61 -19.26 31.37
N HIS A 5 39.66 -19.05 30.57
CA HIS A 5 40.35 -20.11 29.86
C HIS A 5 41.87 -19.90 29.93
N SER A 6 42.66 -20.99 29.86
CA SER A 6 44.12 -20.92 29.86
C SER A 6 44.64 -20.13 28.66
N ASP A 7 43.97 -20.30 27.52
CA ASP A 7 44.26 -19.56 26.31
C ASP A 7 43.58 -18.19 26.33
N TRP A 8 44.40 -17.15 26.26
CA TRP A 8 43.96 -15.75 26.33
C TRP A 8 42.96 -15.39 25.23
N TYR A 9 43.06 -16.00 24.05
CA TYR A 9 42.17 -15.71 22.92
C TYR A 9 40.78 -16.35 23.07
N LEU A 10 40.61 -17.31 23.98
CA LEU A 10 39.31 -17.90 24.33
C LEU A 10 38.68 -17.21 25.54
N ALA A 11 39.51 -16.69 26.44
CA ALA A 11 39.08 -15.95 27.61
C ALA A 11 38.54 -14.54 27.26
N GLY A 12 37.58 -14.04 28.04
CA GLY A 12 37.08 -12.67 27.87
C GLY A 12 35.65 -12.46 28.32
N THR A 13 35.15 -11.26 28.10
CA THR A 13 33.76 -10.89 28.40
C THR A 13 32.93 -10.93 27.13
N TYR A 14 31.89 -11.76 27.12
CA TYR A 14 30.94 -11.93 26.04
C TYR A 14 29.60 -11.32 26.45
N CYS A 15 29.05 -10.47 25.59
CA CYS A 15 27.81 -9.76 25.83
C CYS A 15 26.65 -10.35 25.04
N PRO A 16 25.46 -10.47 25.66
CA PRO A 16 24.30 -11.05 24.98
C PRO A 16 23.88 -10.14 23.83
N LEU A 17 23.76 -10.70 22.63
CA LEU A 17 23.35 -9.96 21.45
C LEU A 17 21.94 -10.27 20.98
N GLY A 18 21.49 -11.50 21.16
CA GLY A 18 20.24 -11.95 20.57
C GLY A 18 20.10 -13.46 20.63
N ARG A 19 19.27 -14.02 19.74
CA ARG A 19 18.98 -15.44 19.67
C ARG A 19 19.40 -16.06 18.36
N ASP A 20 19.77 -17.33 18.44
CA ASP A 20 19.95 -18.17 17.24
C ASP A 20 18.57 -18.55 16.70
N ALA A 21 18.23 -18.11 15.50
CA ALA A 21 16.91 -18.32 14.89
C ALA A 21 16.71 -19.78 14.44
N VAL A 22 17.79 -20.52 14.18
CA VAL A 22 17.71 -21.89 13.68
C VAL A 22 17.69 -22.88 14.83
N LEU A 23 18.58 -22.68 15.81
CA LEU A 23 18.85 -23.67 16.85
C LEU A 23 18.28 -23.27 18.22
N GLY A 24 17.83 -22.02 18.35
CA GLY A 24 17.43 -21.45 19.63
C GLY A 24 18.62 -21.15 20.55
N GLY A 25 18.34 -20.46 21.66
CA GLY A 25 19.34 -20.07 22.65
C GLY A 25 19.94 -18.68 22.44
N ILE A 26 20.66 -18.18 23.44
CA ILE A 26 21.23 -16.83 23.44
C ILE A 26 22.62 -16.86 22.81
N VAL A 27 22.86 -15.95 21.88
CA VAL A 27 24.15 -15.69 21.27
C VAL A 27 24.84 -14.56 22.02
N TYR A 28 26.09 -14.79 22.42
CA TYR A 28 26.93 -13.78 23.03
C TYR A 28 28.08 -13.40 22.09
N LEU A 29 28.43 -12.11 22.02
CA LEU A 29 29.56 -11.61 21.23
C LEU A 29 30.63 -11.05 22.15
N ARG A 30 31.88 -11.35 21.82
CA ARG A 30 33.02 -10.58 22.31
C ARG A 30 33.47 -9.62 21.22
N GLU A 31 33.20 -8.34 21.42
CA GLU A 31 33.71 -7.29 20.54
C GLU A 31 35.21 -7.10 20.76
N HIS A 32 35.97 -7.02 19.66
CA HIS A 32 37.40 -6.72 19.66
C HIS A 32 37.66 -5.50 18.76
N VAL A 33 38.89 -4.97 18.84
CA VAL A 33 39.31 -3.77 18.11
C VAL A 33 39.26 -3.99 16.59
N THR A 34 39.38 -5.23 16.11
CA THR A 34 39.28 -5.55 14.69
C THR A 34 38.09 -6.47 14.37
N PRO A 35 37.43 -6.31 13.21
CA PRO A 35 36.34 -7.19 12.77
C PRO A 35 36.75 -8.66 12.58
N GLN A 36 38.05 -8.91 12.35
CA GLN A 36 38.57 -10.27 12.14
C GLN A 36 38.68 -11.06 13.44
N ASP A 37 38.65 -10.38 14.58
CA ASP A 37 38.74 -10.97 15.92
C ASP A 37 37.36 -11.09 16.60
N MET A 38 36.27 -10.89 15.84
CA MET A 38 34.91 -11.06 16.37
C MET A 38 34.62 -12.54 16.56
N VAL A 39 34.15 -12.89 17.75
CA VAL A 39 33.88 -14.28 18.11
C VAL A 39 32.55 -14.40 18.82
N TYR A 40 31.72 -15.33 18.35
CA TYR A 40 30.42 -15.63 18.92
C TYR A 40 30.52 -16.83 19.86
N LEU A 41 29.82 -16.75 20.97
CA LEU A 41 29.70 -17.80 21.97
C LEU A 41 28.24 -18.23 22.04
N ARG A 42 28.00 -19.53 21.89
CA ARG A 42 26.67 -20.16 21.98
C ARG A 42 26.72 -21.44 22.80
N GLU A 43 25.57 -21.90 23.27
CA GLU A 43 25.49 -23.17 23.99
C GLU A 43 25.73 -24.37 23.05
N GLY A 44 26.50 -25.35 23.51
CA GLY A 44 27.13 -26.37 22.69
C GLY A 44 26.20 -27.44 22.13
N SER A 45 25.04 -27.68 22.74
CA SER A 45 24.04 -28.67 22.27
C SER A 45 23.54 -28.38 20.86
N ALA A 46 23.46 -27.09 20.51
CA ALA A 46 23.14 -26.59 19.18
C ALA A 46 24.38 -26.54 18.26
N GLY A 47 25.57 -26.48 18.85
CA GLY A 47 26.76 -25.95 18.20
C GLY A 47 27.82 -26.93 17.73
N GLY A 48 27.60 -28.23 17.91
CA GLY A 48 28.57 -29.29 17.59
C GLY A 48 29.57 -29.57 18.70
N CYS A 49 29.38 -29.01 19.90
CA CYS A 49 30.15 -29.37 21.10
C CYS A 49 29.38 -30.36 21.98
N GLY A 50 30.03 -30.93 22.99
CA GLY A 50 29.39 -31.84 23.93
C GLY A 50 28.30 -31.15 24.78
N THR A 51 27.41 -31.95 25.37
CA THR A 51 26.40 -31.46 26.32
C THR A 51 27.08 -30.75 27.50
N GLY A 52 26.68 -29.51 27.80
CA GLY A 52 27.26 -28.70 28.88
C GLY A 52 28.54 -27.95 28.49
N GLU A 53 28.95 -28.02 27.23
CA GLU A 53 29.99 -27.18 26.66
C GLU A 53 29.39 -25.99 25.90
N TRP A 54 30.21 -24.99 25.61
CA TRP A 54 29.88 -23.81 24.83
C TRP A 54 30.69 -23.80 23.54
N ALA A 55 30.03 -23.54 22.42
CA ALA A 55 30.67 -23.45 21.12
C ALA A 55 31.13 -22.01 20.86
N LEU A 56 32.42 -21.88 20.57
CA LEU A 56 33.05 -20.65 20.14
C LEU A 56 33.14 -20.64 18.61
N LEU A 57 32.52 -19.67 17.95
CA LEU A 57 32.38 -19.61 16.49
C LEU A 57 33.03 -18.34 15.93
N ALA A 58 33.75 -18.49 14.83
CA ALA A 58 34.17 -17.37 14.00
C ALA A 58 33.11 -17.07 12.93
N PRO A 59 32.85 -15.79 12.60
CA PRO A 59 31.91 -15.42 11.56
C PRO A 59 32.30 -15.99 10.19
N SER A 60 31.30 -16.42 9.43
CA SER A 60 31.42 -16.85 8.04
C SER A 60 30.58 -15.95 7.12
N SER A 61 30.92 -15.91 5.83
CA SER A 61 30.13 -15.18 4.83
C SER A 61 28.71 -15.73 4.64
N GLY A 62 28.45 -16.94 5.14
CA GLY A 62 27.11 -17.56 5.13
C GLY A 62 26.28 -17.30 6.39
N ASP A 63 26.77 -16.50 7.33
CA ASP A 63 26.05 -16.18 8.56
C ASP A 63 25.05 -15.05 8.32
N PHE A 64 23.83 -15.22 8.83
CA PHE A 64 22.84 -14.15 8.86
C PHE A 64 22.92 -13.43 10.20
N ILE A 65 23.09 -12.11 10.18
CA ILE A 65 23.25 -11.29 11.38
C ILE A 65 22.36 -10.06 11.27
N ASP A 66 21.26 -10.05 12.01
CA ASP A 66 20.41 -8.88 12.20
C ASP A 66 20.54 -8.38 13.65
N LYS A 67 21.42 -7.39 13.84
CA LYS A 67 21.64 -6.75 15.15
C LYS A 67 20.44 -5.93 15.62
N GLY A 68 19.58 -5.47 14.70
CA GLY A 68 18.42 -4.65 15.03
C GLY A 68 17.30 -5.47 15.65
N LEU A 69 17.07 -6.66 15.09
CA LEU A 69 16.07 -7.62 15.58
C LEU A 69 16.63 -8.60 16.62
N GLY A 70 17.96 -8.65 16.80
CA GLY A 70 18.60 -9.62 17.68
C GLY A 70 18.49 -11.05 17.12
N LEU A 71 18.39 -11.21 15.80
CA LEU A 71 18.27 -12.49 15.11
C LEU A 71 19.61 -12.88 14.48
N PHE A 72 20.09 -14.07 14.80
CA PHE A 72 21.36 -14.59 14.33
C PHE A 72 21.15 -15.99 13.76
N GLU A 73 21.72 -16.27 12.59
CA GLU A 73 21.88 -17.65 12.09
C GLU A 73 23.36 -17.89 11.87
N LEU A 74 24.00 -18.51 12.86
CA LEU A 74 25.44 -18.75 12.84
C LEU A 74 25.75 -20.13 12.25
N ARG A 75 26.26 -20.10 11.01
CA ARG A 75 26.83 -21.23 10.26
C ARG A 75 28.36 -21.19 10.24
N GLY A 76 28.95 -20.30 11.02
CA GLY A 76 30.38 -20.10 11.18
C GLY A 76 31.17 -21.37 11.56
N THR A 77 32.49 -21.29 11.41
CA THR A 77 33.38 -22.40 11.76
C THR A 77 33.58 -22.47 13.28
N LEU A 78 33.36 -23.66 13.84
CA LEU A 78 33.69 -23.96 15.24
C LEU A 78 35.19 -23.80 15.47
N GLN A 79 35.56 -22.87 16.35
CA GLN A 79 36.94 -22.59 16.73
C GLN A 79 37.36 -23.41 17.96
N ALA A 80 36.49 -23.48 18.97
CA ALA A 80 36.75 -24.21 20.19
C ALA A 80 35.45 -24.59 20.92
N CYS A 81 35.53 -25.64 21.74
CA CYS A 81 34.52 -25.97 22.74
C CYS A 81 35.04 -25.58 24.12
N ILE A 82 34.24 -24.83 24.86
CA ILE A 82 34.58 -24.33 26.20
C ILE A 82 33.73 -25.07 27.21
N SER A 83 34.35 -25.66 28.24
CA SER A 83 33.61 -26.29 29.33
C SER A 83 32.73 -25.29 30.06
N GLY A 84 31.49 -25.65 30.40
CA GLY A 84 30.60 -24.81 31.20
C GLY A 84 31.20 -24.38 32.55
N ALA A 85 32.16 -25.13 33.10
CA ALA A 85 32.86 -24.76 34.33
C ALA A 85 33.76 -23.52 34.17
N SER A 86 34.17 -23.19 32.95
CA SER A 86 34.96 -22.02 32.59
C SER A 86 34.10 -20.77 32.36
N VAL A 87 32.80 -20.85 32.56
CA VAL A 87 31.85 -19.79 32.19
C VAL A 87 31.16 -19.23 33.42
N GLU A 88 31.36 -17.94 33.67
CA GLU A 88 30.74 -17.20 34.75
C GLU A 88 29.66 -16.25 34.22
N HIS A 89 28.45 -16.34 34.77
CA HIS A 89 27.34 -15.46 34.43
C HIS A 89 27.48 -14.10 35.14
N ALA A 90 28.28 -13.20 34.58
CA ALA A 90 28.34 -11.81 35.01
C ALA A 90 27.61 -10.90 33.99
N LEU A 91 26.49 -10.31 34.42
CA LEU A 91 25.65 -9.39 33.62
C LEU A 91 26.04 -7.91 33.76
N ARG A 92 26.92 -7.56 34.72
CA ARG A 92 27.16 -6.16 35.10
C ARG A 92 28.02 -5.34 34.13
N TRP A 93 28.56 -5.94 33.07
CA TRP A 93 29.57 -5.30 32.22
C TRP A 93 29.13 -5.06 30.77
N CYS A 94 27.91 -5.44 30.41
CA CYS A 94 27.40 -5.27 29.04
C CYS A 94 26.47 -4.07 28.98
N SER A 95 26.82 -3.09 28.14
CA SER A 95 25.94 -1.96 27.77
C SER A 95 24.98 -2.36 26.65
N THR A 96 24.51 -3.61 26.64
CA THR A 96 23.58 -4.09 25.62
C THR A 96 22.19 -3.62 25.97
N LYS A 97 21.48 -3.07 24.97
CA LYS A 97 20.05 -2.78 25.07
C LYS A 97 19.34 -4.03 25.58
N GLU A 98 18.44 -3.88 26.55
CA GLU A 98 17.71 -5.00 27.12
C GLU A 98 17.12 -5.81 25.96
N LEU A 99 17.45 -7.10 25.89
CA LEU A 99 16.90 -8.00 24.89
C LEU A 99 15.39 -8.00 25.15
N VAL A 100 14.67 -7.21 24.36
CA VAL A 100 13.21 -7.23 24.38
C VAL A 100 12.87 -8.65 23.99
N TRP A 101 12.40 -9.41 24.96
CA TRP A 101 11.72 -10.65 24.68
C TRP A 101 10.52 -10.21 23.87
N LEU A 102 10.61 -10.38 22.55
CA LEU A 102 9.42 -10.75 21.81
C LEU A 102 9.07 -12.15 22.35
N GLU A 103 8.57 -12.20 23.59
CA GLU A 103 7.38 -13.00 23.82
C GLU A 103 6.47 -12.60 22.67
N GLU A 104 5.86 -13.57 22.01
CA GLU A 104 4.61 -13.32 21.32
C GLU A 104 3.71 -12.71 22.39
N GLN A 105 3.85 -11.40 22.59
CA GLN A 105 2.88 -10.58 23.21
C GLN A 105 1.74 -10.83 22.24
N GLU A 106 0.79 -11.65 22.68
CA GLU A 106 -0.62 -11.32 22.48
C GLU A 106 -0.73 -9.84 22.89
N GLU A 107 -0.25 -8.96 22.01
CA GLU A 107 -0.74 -7.60 21.94
C GLU A 107 -2.22 -7.85 21.78
N ASP A 108 -2.98 -7.50 22.82
CA ASP A 108 -4.40 -7.32 22.73
C ASP A 108 -4.67 -6.68 21.36
N GLU A 109 -5.17 -7.49 20.40
CA GLU A 109 -5.41 -7.09 19.02
C GLU A 109 -6.63 -6.15 18.99
N GLU A 110 -6.58 -5.05 19.73
CA GLU A 110 -7.36 -3.85 19.46
C GLU A 110 -6.73 -3.17 18.22
N GLY A 111 -6.77 -3.85 17.08
CA GLY A 111 -6.38 -3.25 15.80
C GLY A 111 -5.89 -4.19 14.71
N GLN A 112 -5.60 -5.47 14.99
CA GLN A 112 -5.39 -6.43 13.91
C GLN A 112 -6.76 -7.00 13.49
N PRO A 113 -7.09 -6.95 12.18
CA PRO A 113 -8.36 -7.50 11.72
C PRO A 113 -8.35 -9.01 11.97
N SER A 114 -9.31 -9.50 12.74
CA SER A 114 -9.54 -10.93 12.89
C SER A 114 -9.60 -11.57 11.51
N LEU A 115 -8.90 -12.70 11.34
CA LEU A 115 -9.01 -13.50 10.12
C LEU A 115 -10.42 -14.10 10.06
N VAL A 116 -11.35 -13.36 9.46
CA VAL A 116 -12.70 -13.83 9.19
C VAL A 116 -12.60 -14.88 8.07
N LEU A 117 -12.94 -16.12 8.40
CA LEU A 117 -13.02 -17.23 7.46
C LEU A 117 -14.48 -17.36 6.99
N ASP A 118 -14.74 -17.00 5.73
CA ASP A 118 -16.05 -17.07 5.12
C ASP A 118 -16.55 -18.53 5.00
N ASP A 119 -17.76 -18.82 5.48
CA ASP A 119 -18.47 -20.09 5.25
C ASP A 119 -19.49 -19.92 4.11
N PRO A 120 -19.19 -20.38 2.88
CA PRO A 120 -20.11 -20.26 1.74
C PRO A 120 -21.38 -21.12 1.88
N GLY A 121 -21.51 -21.90 2.97
CA GLY A 121 -22.68 -22.71 3.28
C GLY A 121 -23.82 -21.95 3.99
N THR A 122 -23.61 -20.72 4.45
CA THR A 122 -24.65 -19.96 5.17
C THR A 122 -25.27 -18.84 4.32
N THR A 123 -26.53 -18.50 4.63
CA THR A 123 -27.29 -17.44 3.97
C THR A 123 -27.16 -16.09 4.69
N GLN A 124 -26.21 -15.93 5.61
CA GLN A 124 -26.05 -14.68 6.35
C GLN A 124 -25.31 -13.63 5.49
N PRO A 125 -25.76 -12.36 5.51
CA PRO A 125 -25.08 -11.28 4.77
C PRO A 125 -23.66 -11.01 5.27
N ALA A 126 -23.34 -11.42 6.51
CA ALA A 126 -22.04 -11.23 7.17
C ALA A 126 -20.92 -12.18 6.70
N ASP A 127 -21.21 -13.14 5.82
CA ASP A 127 -20.24 -14.18 5.37
C ASP A 127 -19.53 -13.84 4.04
N TYR A 128 -19.65 -12.60 3.57
CA TYR A 128 -18.84 -12.11 2.45
C TYR A 128 -17.97 -11.00 2.98
N TRP A 129 -16.67 -11.27 3.20
CA TRP A 129 -15.74 -10.18 3.43
C TRP A 129 -15.78 -9.21 2.25
N LEU A 130 -16.42 -8.06 2.46
CA LEU A 130 -16.52 -7.02 1.44
C LEU A 130 -15.25 -6.18 1.50
N HIS A 131 -14.42 -6.28 0.46
CA HIS A 131 -13.21 -5.47 0.40
C HIS A 131 -13.60 -3.98 0.32
N PRO A 132 -12.86 -3.05 0.97
CA PRO A 132 -13.24 -1.63 1.01
C PRO A 132 -13.43 -0.97 -0.37
N CYS A 133 -12.76 -1.50 -1.41
CA CYS A 133 -12.88 -1.03 -2.78
C CYS A 133 -13.98 -1.71 -3.60
N ASP A 134 -14.67 -2.71 -3.05
CA ASP A 134 -15.72 -3.43 -3.77
C ASP A 134 -17.05 -2.67 -3.69
N CYS A 135 -17.91 -2.93 -4.66
CA CYS A 135 -19.26 -2.38 -4.70
C CYS A 135 -20.09 -3.00 -3.57
N ALA A 136 -20.60 -2.18 -2.64
CA ALA A 136 -21.52 -2.65 -1.61
C ALA A 136 -22.87 -3.10 -2.23
N PRO A 137 -23.33 -4.34 -2.01
CA PRO A 137 -24.68 -4.74 -2.38
C PRO A 137 -25.74 -4.00 -1.55
N ASP A 138 -26.93 -3.74 -2.11
CA ASP A 138 -28.06 -3.11 -1.38
C ASP A 138 -28.42 -3.84 -0.07
N ALA A 139 -28.18 -5.15 0.00
CA ALA A 139 -28.50 -5.98 1.16
C ALA A 139 -27.66 -5.66 2.42
N TRP A 140 -26.52 -4.99 2.28
CA TRP A 140 -25.65 -4.64 3.41
C TRP A 140 -26.15 -3.43 4.21
N GLY A 141 -26.89 -2.51 3.57
CA GLY A 141 -27.35 -1.30 4.23
C GLY A 141 -26.21 -0.37 4.68
N PRO A 142 -26.45 0.47 5.71
CA PRO A 142 -25.46 1.43 6.24
C PRO A 142 -24.53 0.83 7.32
N GLU A 143 -24.56 -0.48 7.53
CA GLU A 143 -23.74 -1.13 8.55
C GLU A 143 -22.31 -1.37 8.03
N LEU A 144 -21.34 -1.39 8.96
CA LEU A 144 -19.94 -1.73 8.62
C LEU A 144 -19.91 -3.09 7.92
N PRO A 145 -19.11 -3.26 6.85
CA PRO A 145 -17.95 -2.47 6.43
C PRO A 145 -18.26 -1.34 5.43
N VAL A 146 -19.54 -1.05 5.14
CA VAL A 146 -19.93 0.07 4.29
C VAL A 146 -19.92 1.37 5.09
N ASP A 147 -19.34 2.43 4.55
CA ASP A 147 -19.39 3.75 5.14
C ASP A 147 -20.82 4.33 5.01
N PRO A 148 -21.48 4.70 6.12
CA PRO A 148 -22.83 5.27 6.09
C PRO A 148 -22.96 6.47 5.15
N GLN A 149 -21.90 7.30 5.02
CA GLN A 149 -21.92 8.46 4.13
C GLN A 149 -21.99 8.05 2.66
N MET A 150 -21.28 6.97 2.28
CA MET A 150 -21.34 6.46 0.91
C MET A 150 -22.70 5.88 0.60
N TYR A 151 -23.33 5.21 1.58
CA TYR A 151 -24.67 4.65 1.42
C TYR A 151 -25.75 5.74 1.24
N GLU A 152 -25.65 6.88 1.94
CA GLU A 152 -26.57 8.01 1.77
C GLU A 152 -26.54 8.64 0.37
N HIS A 153 -25.42 8.51 -0.34
CA HIS A 153 -25.26 9.02 -1.71
C HIS A 153 -25.80 8.07 -2.78
N LEU A 154 -26.26 6.87 -2.40
CA LEU A 154 -26.82 5.91 -3.34
C LEU A 154 -28.20 6.35 -3.84
N PRO A 155 -28.44 6.33 -5.17
CA PRO A 155 -29.78 6.51 -5.68
C PRO A 155 -30.66 5.32 -5.24
N ALA A 156 -31.86 5.63 -4.74
CA ALA A 156 -32.81 4.62 -4.27
C ALA A 156 -33.13 3.58 -5.36
N ASN A 157 -33.20 2.29 -4.99
CA ASN A 157 -33.49 1.15 -5.87
C ASN A 157 -32.48 0.91 -7.02
N SER A 158 -31.24 1.40 -6.90
CA SER A 158 -30.24 1.24 -7.96
C SER A 158 -29.36 0.00 -7.86
N SER A 159 -29.46 -0.81 -6.78
CA SER A 159 -28.57 -1.97 -6.59
C SER A 159 -27.10 -1.60 -6.68
N ASN A 160 -26.78 -0.40 -6.18
CA ASN A 160 -25.47 0.25 -6.27
C ASN A 160 -24.88 0.23 -7.70
N GLN A 161 -25.73 0.31 -8.73
CA GLN A 161 -25.32 0.44 -10.12
C GLN A 161 -25.98 1.67 -10.71
N PHE A 162 -25.17 2.69 -10.98
CA PHE A 162 -25.62 3.93 -11.59
C PHE A 162 -24.56 4.50 -12.52
N ILE A 163 -25.00 5.33 -13.46
CA ILE A 163 -24.11 6.13 -14.28
C ILE A 163 -23.86 7.43 -13.52
N PRO A 164 -22.61 7.73 -13.12
CA PRO A 164 -22.34 8.92 -12.32
C PRO A 164 -22.65 10.19 -13.11
N THR A 165 -22.94 11.26 -12.39
CA THR A 165 -22.97 12.60 -12.98
C THR A 165 -21.57 12.98 -13.46
N PRO A 166 -21.46 13.84 -14.48
CA PRO A 166 -20.15 14.29 -14.93
C PRO A 166 -19.42 15.04 -13.82
N TYR A 167 -18.13 14.73 -13.67
CA TYR A 167 -17.25 15.34 -12.67
C TYR A 167 -16.19 16.19 -13.34
N VAL A 168 -15.75 17.22 -12.62
CA VAL A 168 -14.72 18.16 -13.09
C VAL A 168 -13.35 17.51 -12.98
N ILE A 169 -12.62 17.47 -14.08
CA ILE A 169 -11.23 17.00 -14.12
C ILE A 169 -10.29 18.16 -13.79
N VAL A 170 -10.52 19.31 -14.41
CA VAL A 170 -9.68 20.50 -14.24
C VAL A 170 -10.47 21.76 -14.54
N THR A 171 -10.13 22.84 -13.84
CA THR A 171 -10.69 24.17 -14.01
C THR A 171 -9.63 25.13 -14.57
N GLY A 172 -10.04 26.12 -15.35
CA GLY A 172 -9.19 27.18 -15.91
C GLY A 172 -8.90 27.02 -17.40
N GLN A 173 -7.62 27.16 -17.77
CA GLN A 173 -7.12 27.27 -19.16
C GLN A 173 -6.73 25.93 -19.81
N LEU A 174 -7.19 24.80 -19.25
CA LEU A 174 -6.78 23.47 -19.68
C LEU A 174 -7.93 22.75 -20.39
N VAL A 175 -7.63 22.23 -21.57
CA VAL A 175 -8.58 21.54 -22.45
C VAL A 175 -7.95 20.30 -23.07
N CYS A 176 -8.80 19.40 -23.60
CA CYS A 176 -8.32 18.27 -24.38
C CYS A 176 -7.79 18.72 -25.76
N PRO A 177 -6.89 17.95 -26.40
CA PRO A 177 -6.28 18.36 -27.66
C PRO A 177 -7.31 18.40 -28.79
N SER A 178 -7.21 19.36 -29.70
CA SER A 178 -8.19 19.56 -30.78
C SER A 178 -8.38 18.34 -31.69
N ARG A 179 -7.42 17.42 -31.78
CA ARG A 179 -7.53 16.15 -32.53
C ARG A 179 -8.61 15.21 -31.98
N GLN A 180 -8.98 15.39 -30.71
CA GLN A 180 -10.00 14.61 -30.02
C GLN A 180 -11.37 15.32 -30.03
N LEU A 181 -11.49 16.49 -30.67
CA LEU A 181 -12.80 17.14 -30.85
C LEU A 181 -13.69 16.26 -31.72
N LEU A 182 -14.97 16.21 -31.39
CA LEU A 182 -15.96 15.55 -32.23
C LEU A 182 -15.96 16.14 -33.63
N GLY A 183 -15.75 15.28 -34.62
CA GLY A 183 -15.72 15.65 -36.04
C GLY A 183 -17.09 16.11 -36.56
N GLY A 184 -17.10 16.75 -37.74
CA GLY A 184 -18.34 17.08 -38.45
C GLY A 184 -19.08 18.33 -37.96
N GLY A 185 -18.39 19.26 -37.28
CA GLY A 185 -18.99 20.51 -36.79
C GLY A 185 -19.76 20.39 -35.47
N ASN A 186 -19.91 19.18 -34.94
CA ASN A 186 -20.59 18.91 -33.67
C ASN A 186 -19.67 19.01 -32.44
N GLY A 187 -18.40 19.38 -32.63
CA GLY A 187 -17.41 19.43 -31.56
C GLY A 187 -17.30 20.76 -30.84
N VAL A 188 -17.78 21.85 -31.42
CA VAL A 188 -17.71 23.19 -30.81
C VAL A 188 -19.03 23.90 -31.02
N HIS A 189 -19.65 24.33 -29.92
CA HIS A 189 -20.86 25.13 -29.92
C HIS A 189 -20.58 26.48 -29.27
N PHE A 190 -21.04 27.55 -29.90
CA PHE A 190 -20.95 28.90 -29.39
C PHE A 190 -22.33 29.33 -28.89
N GLN A 191 -22.34 30.18 -27.87
CA GLN A 191 -23.55 30.87 -27.46
C GLN A 191 -24.13 31.68 -28.63
N SER A 192 -25.40 31.46 -28.96
CA SER A 192 -26.16 32.28 -29.89
C SER A 192 -26.92 33.38 -29.13
N GLU A 193 -27.31 34.46 -29.81
CA GLU A 193 -28.06 35.57 -29.19
C GLU A 193 -29.43 35.13 -28.62
N GLU A 194 -29.97 34.00 -29.09
CA GLU A 194 -31.27 33.47 -28.69
C GLU A 194 -31.20 32.44 -27.54
N GLU A 195 -30.04 31.84 -27.27
CA GLU A 195 -29.87 30.77 -26.28
C GLU A 195 -28.65 31.02 -25.39
N VAL A 196 -28.88 31.15 -24.08
CA VAL A 196 -27.81 31.20 -23.09
C VAL A 196 -27.26 29.79 -22.91
N LEU A 197 -25.98 29.61 -23.21
CA LEU A 197 -25.33 28.30 -23.18
C LEU A 197 -24.95 27.92 -21.74
N GLU A 198 -25.83 27.20 -21.06
CA GLU A 198 -25.61 26.74 -19.69
C GLU A 198 -24.76 25.45 -19.64
N PRO A 199 -24.12 25.14 -18.49
CA PRO A 199 -23.37 23.90 -18.33
C PRO A 199 -24.23 22.65 -18.58
N ALA A 200 -25.51 22.71 -18.24
CA ALA A 200 -26.46 21.62 -18.44
C ALA A 200 -26.73 21.35 -19.93
N ASP A 201 -26.68 22.37 -20.79
CA ASP A 201 -26.86 22.21 -22.23
C ASP A 201 -25.66 21.49 -22.85
N CYS A 202 -24.45 21.82 -22.42
CA CYS A 202 -23.24 21.08 -22.81
C CYS A 202 -23.34 19.60 -22.44
N GLU A 203 -23.78 19.33 -21.21
CA GLU A 203 -23.95 17.98 -20.71
C GLU A 203 -25.00 17.22 -21.53
N ALA A 204 -26.15 17.83 -21.82
CA ALA A 204 -27.20 17.23 -22.63
C ALA A 204 -26.70 16.89 -24.05
N ARG A 205 -25.99 17.83 -24.70
CA ARG A 205 -25.40 17.63 -26.03
C ARG A 205 -24.35 16.53 -26.03
N CYS A 206 -23.51 16.47 -25.00
CA CYS A 206 -22.57 15.37 -24.84
C CYS A 206 -23.33 14.05 -24.68
N ARG A 207 -24.35 14.00 -23.82
CA ARG A 207 -25.16 12.80 -23.55
C ARG A 207 -25.81 12.24 -24.81
N GLU A 208 -26.33 13.09 -25.70
CA GLU A 208 -26.89 12.71 -27.00
C GLU A 208 -25.88 12.01 -27.92
N GLN A 209 -24.60 12.39 -27.85
CA GLN A 209 -23.54 11.82 -28.67
C GLN A 209 -22.87 10.65 -27.96
N LEU A 210 -23.08 9.42 -28.44
CA LEU A 210 -22.50 8.20 -27.84
C LEU A 210 -20.98 8.22 -27.76
N THR A 211 -20.32 8.92 -28.68
CA THR A 211 -18.86 9.04 -28.74
C THR A 211 -18.30 10.19 -27.87
N CYS A 212 -19.15 11.01 -27.24
CA CYS A 212 -18.70 12.07 -26.34
C CYS A 212 -18.35 11.49 -24.96
N LEU A 213 -17.07 11.57 -24.59
CA LEU A 213 -16.54 11.11 -23.30
C LEU A 213 -16.09 12.26 -22.40
N PHE A 214 -15.75 13.41 -22.98
CA PHE A 214 -15.35 14.60 -22.24
C PHE A 214 -16.00 15.82 -22.86
N PHE A 215 -16.31 16.81 -22.04
CA PHE A 215 -16.78 18.10 -22.54
C PHE A 215 -16.17 19.23 -21.72
N TRP A 216 -16.00 20.38 -22.36
CA TRP A 216 -15.55 21.59 -21.72
C TRP A 216 -16.62 22.66 -21.88
N HIS A 217 -16.88 23.38 -20.80
CA HIS A 217 -17.80 24.52 -20.77
C HIS A 217 -17.09 25.72 -20.16
N GLY A 218 -17.20 26.88 -20.80
CA GLY A 218 -16.59 28.09 -20.30
C GLY A 218 -16.65 29.25 -21.29
N SER A 219 -15.83 30.26 -21.08
CA SER A 219 -15.74 31.44 -21.93
C SER A 219 -14.47 31.40 -22.79
N GLN A 220 -14.63 31.65 -24.09
CA GLN A 220 -13.55 31.89 -25.02
C GLN A 220 -13.68 33.31 -25.59
N HIS A 221 -12.67 34.15 -25.38
CA HIS A 221 -12.69 35.56 -25.83
C HIS A 221 -13.96 36.33 -25.40
N GLY A 222 -14.55 35.98 -24.25
CA GLY A 222 -15.75 36.63 -23.72
C GLY A 222 -17.08 36.02 -24.19
N ALA A 223 -17.08 35.02 -25.07
CA ALA A 223 -18.26 34.29 -25.49
C ALA A 223 -18.33 32.92 -24.81
N ALA A 224 -19.50 32.51 -24.30
CA ALA A 224 -19.66 31.16 -23.77
C ALA A 224 -19.54 30.13 -24.91
N THR A 225 -18.73 29.10 -24.68
CA THR A 225 -18.47 28.04 -25.66
C THR A 225 -18.52 26.67 -24.98
N CYS A 226 -19.03 25.71 -25.71
CA CYS A 226 -19.06 24.30 -25.35
C CYS A 226 -18.17 23.52 -26.32
N ARG A 227 -17.29 22.67 -25.80
CA ARG A 227 -16.47 21.79 -26.64
C ARG A 227 -16.70 20.35 -26.24
N LEU A 228 -16.96 19.48 -27.20
CA LEU A 228 -17.24 18.07 -26.99
C LEU A 228 -16.10 17.23 -27.56
N PHE A 229 -15.60 16.28 -26.77
CA PHE A 229 -14.42 15.48 -27.11
C PHE A 229 -14.71 13.98 -27.03
N THR A 230 -14.09 13.23 -27.93
CA THR A 230 -14.13 11.76 -27.94
C THR A 230 -13.10 11.13 -27.01
N GLY A 231 -12.06 11.87 -26.62
CA GLY A 231 -10.96 11.38 -25.80
C GLY A 231 -10.12 12.52 -25.21
N CYS A 232 -9.28 12.21 -24.23
CA CYS A 232 -8.42 13.20 -23.60
C CYS A 232 -7.09 12.59 -23.14
N ASP A 233 -6.17 12.39 -24.08
CA ASP A 233 -4.89 11.73 -23.77
C ASP A 233 -3.95 12.61 -22.93
N ASN A 234 -4.01 13.93 -23.15
CA ASN A 234 -3.18 14.92 -22.46
C ASN A 234 -3.96 16.22 -22.32
N LEU A 235 -3.68 16.97 -21.26
CA LEU A 235 -4.23 18.31 -21.07
C LEU A 235 -3.33 19.35 -21.76
N VAL A 236 -3.94 20.18 -22.59
CA VAL A 236 -3.25 21.26 -23.30
C VAL A 236 -3.74 22.58 -22.74
N ARG A 237 -2.80 23.50 -22.50
CA ARG A 237 -3.13 24.87 -22.12
C ARG A 237 -3.44 25.69 -23.37
N GLU A 238 -4.63 26.25 -23.42
CA GLU A 238 -5.05 27.16 -24.47
C GLU A 238 -5.29 28.55 -23.87
N PHE A 239 -4.63 29.57 -24.44
CA PHE A 239 -4.75 30.94 -23.96
C PHE A 239 -6.13 31.51 -24.32
N SER A 240 -6.66 32.38 -23.45
CA SER A 240 -7.98 33.01 -23.61
C SER A 240 -9.19 32.06 -23.50
N LEU A 241 -9.01 30.89 -22.87
CA LEU A 241 -10.09 30.03 -22.39
C LEU A 241 -10.16 30.05 -20.87
N GLU A 242 -11.36 30.12 -20.33
CA GLU A 242 -11.60 29.98 -18.90
C GLU A 242 -12.87 29.18 -18.68
N GLY A 243 -12.74 28.01 -18.06
CA GLY A 243 -13.87 27.10 -17.87
C GLY A 243 -13.49 25.78 -17.22
N ASP A 244 -14.41 24.83 -17.27
CA ASP A 244 -14.29 23.54 -16.62
C ASP A 244 -14.27 22.42 -17.65
N LEU A 245 -13.24 21.57 -17.59
CA LEU A 245 -13.20 20.32 -18.31
C LEU A 245 -13.85 19.23 -17.44
N LYS A 246 -14.86 18.56 -17.97
CA LYS A 246 -15.62 17.51 -17.29
C LYS A 246 -15.53 16.18 -18.03
N ALA A 247 -15.44 15.10 -17.27
CA ALA A 247 -15.55 13.74 -17.80
C ALA A 247 -17.03 13.31 -17.76
N MET A 248 -17.48 12.65 -18.82
CA MET A 248 -18.82 12.06 -18.94
C MET A 248 -18.69 10.53 -18.89
N PRO A 249 -18.79 9.92 -17.70
CA PRO A 249 -18.78 8.47 -17.57
C PRO A 249 -20.00 7.87 -18.29
N ARG A 250 -19.78 6.75 -18.98
CA ARG A 250 -20.81 6.04 -19.78
C ARG A 250 -21.06 4.62 -19.27
N SER A 251 -20.06 4.03 -18.64
CA SER A 251 -20.18 2.71 -18.02
C SER A 251 -20.94 2.83 -16.70
N PRO A 252 -21.79 1.85 -16.38
CA PRO A 252 -22.32 1.73 -15.03
C PRO A 252 -21.15 1.60 -14.05
N SER A 253 -21.24 2.33 -12.96
CA SER A 253 -20.30 2.28 -11.84
C SER A 253 -21.07 2.10 -10.55
N CYS A 254 -20.35 1.76 -9.50
CA CYS A 254 -20.88 1.65 -8.16
C CYS A 254 -20.13 2.60 -7.23
N THR A 255 -20.73 2.95 -6.10
CA THR A 255 -19.95 3.48 -4.97
C THR A 255 -19.22 2.32 -4.30
N VAL A 256 -17.94 2.55 -4.02
CA VAL A 256 -17.14 1.62 -3.21
C VAL A 256 -17.66 1.59 -1.77
N ALA A 257 -17.45 0.48 -1.09
CA ALA A 257 -17.92 0.28 0.28
C ALA A 257 -17.35 1.31 1.26
N ASP A 258 -16.05 1.63 1.18
CA ASP A 258 -15.40 2.63 2.03
C ASP A 258 -14.25 3.29 1.25
N ALA A 259 -14.49 4.52 0.78
CA ALA A 259 -13.53 5.24 -0.07
C ALA A 259 -12.20 5.54 0.66
N ALA A 260 -12.26 5.86 1.95
CA ALA A 260 -11.08 6.20 2.74
C ALA A 260 -10.20 4.97 2.99
N LYS A 261 -10.79 3.85 3.40
CA LYS A 261 -10.07 2.58 3.57
C LYS A 261 -9.61 2.03 2.23
N CYS A 262 -10.41 2.12 1.18
CA CYS A 262 -10.03 1.70 -0.17
C CYS A 262 -8.76 2.43 -0.64
N TRP A 263 -8.68 3.74 -0.39
CA TRP A 263 -7.49 4.52 -0.68
C TRP A 263 -6.28 4.03 0.13
N ALA A 264 -6.45 3.86 1.44
CA ALA A 264 -5.38 3.48 2.34
C ALA A 264 -4.80 2.07 2.04
N THR A 265 -5.66 1.10 1.71
CA THR A 265 -5.27 -0.30 1.55
C THR A 265 -4.78 -0.62 0.14
N SER A 266 -5.52 -0.20 -0.89
CA SER A 266 -5.33 -0.70 -2.26
C SER A 266 -4.97 0.38 -3.26
N LEU A 267 -5.71 1.50 -3.31
CA LEU A 267 -5.49 2.49 -4.37
C LEU A 267 -4.19 3.27 -4.20
N ARG A 268 -3.75 3.54 -2.97
CA ARG A 268 -2.47 4.22 -2.74
C ARG A 268 -1.30 3.43 -3.32
N ARG A 269 -1.31 2.10 -3.16
CA ARG A 269 -0.25 1.23 -3.71
C ARG A 269 -0.33 1.16 -5.23
N SER A 270 -1.53 1.03 -5.80
CA SER A 270 -1.71 0.99 -7.26
C SER A 270 -1.29 2.31 -7.91
N PHE A 271 -1.70 3.46 -7.34
CA PHE A 271 -1.31 4.79 -7.80
C PHE A 271 0.20 5.00 -7.78
N LEU A 272 0.87 4.64 -6.67
CA LEU A 272 2.33 4.76 -6.55
C LEU A 272 3.06 3.77 -7.47
N SER A 273 2.50 2.59 -7.73
CA SER A 273 3.09 1.59 -8.62
C SER A 273 2.92 1.92 -10.12
N MET A 274 1.86 2.67 -10.49
CA MET A 274 1.64 3.11 -11.87
C MET A 274 2.67 4.14 -12.35
N ALA A 275 3.45 4.74 -11.45
CA ALA A 275 4.61 5.56 -11.82
C ALA A 275 5.78 4.76 -12.45
N PHE A 276 5.72 3.42 -12.47
CA PHE A 276 6.79 2.56 -12.99
C PHE A 276 6.27 1.41 -13.87
N LYS A 277 5.54 1.72 -14.97
CA LYS A 277 5.41 0.76 -16.09
C LYS A 277 5.38 1.49 -17.44
N SER A 278 6.55 1.95 -17.87
CA SER A 278 6.84 2.10 -19.29
C SER A 278 7.36 0.76 -19.79
N HIS A 279 6.51 -0.05 -20.43
CA HIS A 279 6.87 -0.90 -21.57
C HIS A 279 5.65 -1.63 -22.14
N GLY A 280 5.35 -1.30 -23.40
CA GLY A 280 5.09 -2.23 -24.50
C GLY A 280 4.01 -3.30 -24.32
N GLY A 281 2.83 -3.02 -24.86
CA GLY A 281 1.98 -4.01 -25.51
C GLY A 281 1.03 -4.79 -24.60
N THR A 282 -0.15 -5.05 -25.16
CA THR A 282 -1.31 -5.79 -24.63
C THR A 282 -2.16 -5.11 -23.57
N SER A 283 -3.44 -4.96 -23.96
CA SER A 283 -4.55 -4.35 -23.24
C SER A 283 -4.71 -4.92 -21.84
N VAL A 284 -4.76 -4.03 -20.86
CA VAL A 284 -5.37 -4.30 -19.57
C VAL A 284 -6.67 -3.49 -19.57
N GLU A 285 -7.80 -4.19 -19.47
CA GLU A 285 -9.09 -3.58 -19.17
C GLU A 285 -8.91 -2.69 -17.94
N ALA A 286 -9.10 -1.39 -18.13
CA ALA A 286 -9.07 -0.44 -17.06
C ALA A 286 -10.15 -0.86 -16.05
N ALA A 287 -9.69 -1.16 -14.83
CA ALA A 287 -10.54 -1.25 -13.66
C ALA A 287 -11.55 -0.09 -13.70
N GLY A 288 -12.82 -0.43 -13.47
CA GLY A 288 -13.96 0.46 -13.60
C GLY A 288 -13.65 1.84 -13.03
N SER A 289 -14.06 2.86 -13.78
CA SER A 289 -14.02 4.26 -13.39
C SER A 289 -14.78 4.46 -12.08
N VAL A 290 -14.08 4.37 -10.95
CA VAL A 290 -14.56 4.80 -9.64
C VAL A 290 -14.53 6.32 -9.68
N GLY A 291 -15.71 6.94 -9.67
CA GLY A 291 -15.87 8.38 -9.49
C GLY A 291 -15.42 8.77 -8.09
N LEU A 292 -14.13 9.08 -7.92
CA LEU A 292 -13.58 9.57 -6.67
C LEU A 292 -13.79 11.09 -6.60
N ASN A 293 -14.84 11.52 -5.91
CA ASN A 293 -14.86 12.85 -5.30
C ASN A 293 -13.86 12.84 -4.14
N LEU A 294 -12.61 13.20 -4.44
CA LEU A 294 -11.61 13.48 -3.41
C LEU A 294 -12.03 14.78 -2.67
N PRO A 295 -12.20 14.77 -1.34
CA PRO A 295 -12.23 16.01 -0.59
C PRO A 295 -10.84 16.69 -0.62
N PRO A 296 -10.80 18.03 -0.44
CA PRO A 296 -9.55 18.81 -0.46
C PRO A 296 -8.56 18.45 0.65
#